data_AF-A0A382NGV8-F1
#
_entry.id   AF-A0A382NGV8-F1
#
_cell.length_a   1.000
_cell.length_b   1.000
_cell.length_c   1.000
_cell.angle_alpha   90.00
_cell.angle_beta   90.00
_cell.angle_gamma   90.00
#
_symmetry.space_group_name_H-M   'P 1'
#
loop_
_entity.id
_entity.type
_entity.pdbx_description
1 polymer ?
#
loop_
_entity_poly.entity_id
_entity_poly.type
_entity_poly.pdbx_seq_one_letter_code
_entity_poly.pdbx_strand_id
1 'polypeptide(L)'
;APIIRVFCATSPEKNTDDGNVWSKMIIGYQEVADYASKKGIAVGLQNHPSTGDEMLSIRRETNRKNFVFIMDTGQWVGSPGASPRGETDTDVDFYHFMEQTVPYAMYIRTKFYKIESGREEWLDYERIIGILKNIKYNGCISIVYEGQKEDRVEQIRLAANYLRQLLENH
;
A
#
# COMPACT_ATOMS: atom_id res chain seq x y z
N ALA A 1 9.99 -10.48 9.56
CA ALA A 1 10.84 -9.28 9.66
C ALA A 1 10.12 -8.25 10.52
N PRO A 2 10.76 -7.61 11.50
CA PRO A 2 10.05 -6.69 12.37
C PRO A 2 9.88 -5.35 11.64
N ILE A 3 8.78 -5.22 10.91
CA ILE A 3 8.27 -3.95 10.40
C ILE A 3 7.03 -3.61 11.23
N ILE A 4 6.96 -2.38 11.72
CA ILE A 4 5.73 -1.84 12.30
C ILE A 4 5.02 -1.00 11.27
N ARG A 5 3.71 -1.21 11.13
CA ARG A 5 2.89 -0.49 10.16
C ARG A 5 2.35 0.80 10.78
N VAL A 6 2.47 1.90 10.04
CA VAL A 6 1.84 3.19 10.34
C VAL A 6 0.96 3.63 9.17
N PHE A 7 0.02 4.52 9.46
CA PHE A 7 -0.87 5.14 8.48
C PHE A 7 -0.80 6.66 8.60
N CYS A 8 -1.20 7.34 7.53
CA CYS A 8 -1.66 8.72 7.60
C CYS A 8 -3.14 8.73 7.95
N ALA A 9 -3.57 9.75 8.69
CA ALA A 9 -4.97 10.02 8.93
C ALA A 9 -5.40 11.23 8.10
N THR A 10 -6.68 11.27 7.73
CA THR A 10 -7.29 12.48 7.20
C THR A 10 -7.43 13.51 8.33
N SER A 11 -7.18 14.78 8.01
CA SER A 11 -7.44 15.85 8.97
C SER A 11 -8.96 15.97 9.20
N PRO A 12 -9.45 15.87 10.44
CA PRO A 12 -10.87 16.04 10.72
C PRO A 12 -11.31 17.49 10.44
N GLU A 13 -12.57 17.66 10.03
CA GLU A 13 -13.16 18.98 9.72
C GLU A 13 -13.07 19.97 10.90
N LYS A 14 -13.12 19.45 12.12
CA LYS A 14 -12.86 20.21 13.36
C LYS A 14 -11.51 19.79 13.92
N ASN A 15 -10.45 20.40 13.40
CA ASN A 15 -9.13 20.30 14.00
C ASN A 15 -8.95 21.41 15.04
N THR A 16 -8.68 21.03 16.29
CA THR A 16 -8.27 21.97 17.36
C THR A 16 -6.77 22.26 17.31
N ASP A 17 -6.04 21.61 16.41
CA ASP A 17 -4.65 21.90 16.12
C ASP A 17 -4.51 23.24 15.40
N ASP A 18 -3.43 23.94 15.69
CA ASP A 18 -2.97 25.23 15.14
C ASP A 18 -2.73 25.27 13.61
N GLY A 19 -3.28 24.32 12.86
CA GLY A 19 -3.11 24.18 11.41
C GLY A 19 -1.79 23.51 10.98
N ASN A 20 -0.87 23.21 11.90
CA ASN A 20 0.44 22.62 11.58
C ASN A 20 0.49 21.09 11.73
N VAL A 21 -0.54 20.40 11.25
CA VAL A 21 -0.67 18.94 11.34
C VAL A 21 0.42 18.19 10.57
N TRP A 22 0.86 18.73 9.43
CA TRP A 22 1.90 18.10 8.61
C TRP A 22 3.25 18.03 9.33
N SER A 23 3.74 19.16 9.86
CA SER A 23 5.03 19.18 10.57
C SER A 23 4.99 18.27 11.81
N LYS A 24 3.89 18.32 12.58
CA LYS A 24 3.68 17.43 13.73
C LYS A 24 3.71 15.95 13.34
N MET A 25 3.05 15.59 12.24
CA MET A 25 3.08 14.21 11.70
C MET A 25 4.50 13.78 11.32
N ILE A 26 5.24 14.63 10.59
CA ILE A 26 6.63 14.35 10.20
C ILE A 26 7.50 14.16 11.44
N ILE A 27 7.42 15.05 12.44
CA ILE A 27 8.16 14.91 13.70
C ILE A 27 7.82 13.58 14.39
N GLY A 28 6.53 13.22 14.46
CA GLY A 28 6.11 11.93 15.02
C GLY A 28 6.71 10.73 14.28
N TYR A 29 6.72 10.74 12.95
CA TYR A 29 7.36 9.67 12.18
C TYR A 29 8.87 9.62 12.38
N GLN A 30 9.53 10.78 12.48
CA GLN A 30 10.95 10.87 12.78
C GLN A 30 11.28 10.25 14.15
N GLU A 31 10.54 10.62 15.20
CA GLU A 31 10.73 10.07 16.55
C GLU A 31 10.51 8.56 16.61
N VAL A 32 9.43 8.07 15.99
CA VAL A 32 9.13 6.63 15.93
C VAL A 32 10.21 5.88 15.15
N ALA A 33 10.68 6.42 14.01
CA ALA A 33 11.75 5.81 13.22
C ALA A 33 13.09 5.79 13.97
N ASP A 34 13.45 6.88 14.65
CA ASP A 34 14.68 7.00 15.45
C ASP A 34 14.67 6.01 16.63
N TYR A 35 13.51 5.80 17.26
CA TYR A 35 13.34 4.77 18.29
C TYR A 35 13.42 3.35 17.72
N ALA A 36 12.67 3.07 16.64
CA ALA A 36 12.63 1.76 15.99
C ALA A 36 14.01 1.31 15.47
N SER A 37 14.81 2.26 14.98
CA SER A 37 16.17 1.99 14.49
C SER A 37 17.06 1.37 15.58
N LYS A 38 16.96 1.85 16.83
CA LYS A 38 17.68 1.29 18.00
C LYS A 38 17.28 -0.15 18.33
N LYS A 39 16.17 -0.64 17.76
CA LYS A 39 15.64 -2.00 17.93
C LYS A 39 15.80 -2.88 16.69
N GLY A 40 16.42 -2.36 15.62
CA GLY A 40 16.51 -3.07 14.34
C GLY A 40 15.16 -3.25 13.65
N ILE A 41 14.22 -2.32 13.89
CA ILE A 41 12.84 -2.36 13.37
C ILE A 41 12.67 -1.30 12.28
N ALA A 42 12.00 -1.69 11.19
CA ALA A 42 11.57 -0.76 10.14
C ALA A 42 10.20 -0.17 10.46
N VAL A 43 9.97 1.09 10.07
CA VAL A 43 8.66 1.74 10.13
C VAL A 43 8.11 1.79 8.71
N GLY A 44 7.02 1.08 8.48
CA GLY A 44 6.37 0.95 7.19
C GLY A 44 5.16 1.84 7.07
N LEU A 45 5.23 2.89 6.25
CA LEU A 45 4.05 3.68 5.89
C LEU A 45 3.22 2.93 4.86
N GLN A 46 1.95 2.67 5.18
CA GLN A 46 0.98 2.11 4.24
C GLN A 46 0.11 3.21 3.63
N ASN A 47 -0.08 3.19 2.30
CA ASN A 47 -1.04 4.05 1.60
C ASN A 47 -2.49 3.71 1.99
N HIS A 48 -3.31 4.74 2.34
CA HIS A 48 -4.71 4.53 2.72
C HIS A 48 -5.64 5.78 2.78
N PRO A 49 -6.45 6.02 1.73
CA PRO A 49 -5.99 6.28 0.38
C PRO A 49 -5.02 7.47 0.36
N SER A 50 -4.00 7.39 -0.48
CA SER A 50 -3.06 8.48 -0.74
C SER A 50 -2.65 8.47 -2.21
N THR A 51 -2.00 9.52 -2.68
CA THR A 51 -1.27 9.57 -3.95
C THR A 51 0.19 9.12 -3.74
N GLY A 52 0.90 8.85 -4.84
CA GLY A 52 2.34 8.58 -4.76
C GLY A 52 3.15 9.79 -4.33
N ASP A 53 2.77 11.00 -4.76
CA ASP A 53 3.46 12.25 -4.41
C ASP A 53 3.37 12.59 -2.91
N GLU A 54 2.22 12.32 -2.28
CA GLU A 54 2.05 12.44 -0.83
C GLU A 54 2.98 11.48 -0.08
N MET A 55 2.96 10.19 -0.47
CA MET A 55 3.83 9.17 0.12
C MET A 55 5.32 9.52 -0.02
N LEU A 56 5.74 9.96 -1.20
CA LEU A 56 7.12 10.39 -1.47
C LEU A 56 7.50 11.64 -0.67
N SER A 57 6.59 12.58 -0.49
CA SER A 57 6.83 13.78 0.31
C SER A 57 7.02 13.46 1.78
N ILE A 58 6.16 12.61 2.35
CA ILE A 58 6.30 12.12 3.73
C ILE A 58 7.63 11.41 3.91
N ARG A 59 8.00 10.51 2.99
CA ARG A 59 9.27 9.78 3.07
C ARG A 59 10.46 10.74 3.01
N ARG A 60 10.44 11.71 2.08
CA ARG A 60 11.51 12.69 1.89
C ARG A 60 11.71 13.54 3.14
N GLU A 61 10.64 14.02 3.76
CA GLU A 61 10.71 14.88 4.96
C GLU A 61 10.97 14.08 6.24
N THR A 62 10.47 12.85 6.31
CA THR A 62 10.83 11.93 7.40
C THR A 62 12.33 11.63 7.35
N ASN A 63 12.91 11.36 6.17
CA ASN A 63 14.36 11.25 5.96
C ASN A 63 15.10 10.29 6.91
N ARG A 64 14.53 9.11 7.19
CA ARG A 64 15.17 8.05 8.00
C ARG A 64 15.34 6.79 7.16
N LYS A 65 16.51 6.14 7.25
CA LYS A 65 16.83 4.95 6.44
C LYS A 65 15.90 3.76 6.71
N ASN A 66 15.41 3.62 7.94
CA ASN A 66 14.47 2.56 8.34
C ASN A 66 13.00 2.96 8.15
N PHE A 67 12.72 4.13 7.55
CA PHE A 67 11.38 4.51 7.13
C PHE A 67 11.15 4.08 5.68
N VAL A 68 10.27 3.10 5.52
CA VAL A 68 10.03 2.36 4.27
C VAL A 68 8.54 2.34 3.95
N PHE A 69 8.17 1.79 2.80
CA PHE A 69 6.76 1.61 2.46
C PHE A 69 6.26 0.19 2.68
N ILE A 70 5.00 0.11 3.09
CA ILE A 70 4.14 -1.06 2.94
C ILE A 70 3.18 -0.72 1.81
N MET A 71 3.50 -1.12 0.59
CA MET A 71 2.69 -0.78 -0.58
C MET A 71 1.44 -1.67 -0.60
N ASP A 72 0.26 -1.07 -0.49
CA ASP A 72 -1.04 -1.72 -0.60
C ASP A 72 -1.58 -1.49 -2.01
N THR A 73 -1.92 -2.55 -2.74
CA THR A 73 -2.29 -2.43 -4.16
C THR A 73 -3.68 -1.83 -4.37
N GLY A 74 -4.53 -1.77 -3.34
CA GLY A 74 -5.94 -1.42 -3.49
C GLY A 74 -6.39 -0.13 -2.80
N GLN A 75 -5.55 0.50 -2.00
CA GLN A 75 -5.91 1.71 -1.23
C GLN A 75 -5.20 2.96 -1.76
N TRP A 76 -5.38 3.28 -3.04
CA TRP A 76 -4.88 4.49 -3.69
C TRP A 76 -6.02 5.45 -4.02
N VAL A 77 -5.74 6.75 -4.07
CA VAL A 77 -6.68 7.72 -4.65
C VAL A 77 -7.05 7.29 -6.07
N GLY A 78 -8.34 7.26 -6.40
CA GLY A 78 -8.87 6.83 -7.69
C GLY A 78 -9.02 5.30 -7.89
N SER A 79 -8.52 4.48 -6.96
CA SER A 79 -8.66 3.03 -7.04
C SER A 79 -10.01 2.53 -6.48
N PRO A 80 -10.53 1.38 -6.96
CA PRO A 80 -11.83 0.85 -6.53
C PRO A 80 -11.86 0.36 -5.08
N GLY A 81 -10.72 0.23 -4.42
CA GLY A 81 -10.66 -0.06 -3.00
C GLY A 81 -10.79 1.17 -2.10
N ALA A 82 -10.55 2.37 -2.63
CA ALA A 82 -10.77 3.63 -1.94
C ALA A 82 -12.27 4.02 -1.95
N SER A 83 -12.63 5.09 -1.24
CA SER A 83 -14.01 5.60 -1.24
C SER A 83 -14.25 6.52 -2.45
N PRO A 84 -15.38 6.40 -3.17
CA PRO A 84 -16.44 5.40 -3.00
C PRO A 84 -16.01 4.00 -3.47
N ARG A 85 -16.30 3.00 -2.63
CA ARG A 85 -15.79 1.63 -2.83
C ARG A 85 -16.48 0.94 -4.00
N GLY A 86 -15.68 0.33 -4.87
CA GLY A 86 -16.12 -0.33 -6.09
C GLY A 86 -16.11 0.57 -7.32
N GLU A 87 -15.75 1.84 -7.18
CA GLU A 87 -15.67 2.80 -8.28
C GLU A 87 -14.21 3.15 -8.58
N THR A 88 -13.85 3.10 -9.86
CA THR A 88 -12.53 3.55 -10.33
C THR A 88 -12.69 4.94 -10.93
N ASP A 89 -11.84 5.87 -10.51
CA ASP A 89 -11.71 7.16 -11.18
C ASP A 89 -10.90 6.97 -12.46
N THR A 90 -11.53 7.13 -13.62
CA THR A 90 -10.89 6.91 -14.91
C THR A 90 -9.87 7.99 -15.28
N ASP A 91 -9.90 9.14 -14.60
CA ASP A 91 -8.96 10.23 -14.83
C ASP A 91 -7.68 10.09 -13.98
N VAL A 92 -7.61 9.08 -13.10
CA VAL A 92 -6.49 8.84 -12.19
C VAL A 92 -5.82 7.49 -12.47
N ASP A 93 -4.60 7.53 -13.01
CA ASP A 93 -3.77 6.33 -13.15
C ASP A 93 -3.08 5.96 -11.83
N PHE A 94 -3.84 5.36 -10.92
CA PHE A 94 -3.32 5.00 -9.59
C PHE A 94 -2.21 3.92 -9.62
N TYR A 95 -2.02 3.20 -10.74
CA TYR A 95 -0.88 2.30 -10.90
C TYR A 95 0.44 3.07 -11.02
N HIS A 96 0.41 4.30 -11.53
CA HIS A 96 1.59 5.18 -11.52
C HIS A 96 2.08 5.44 -10.09
N PHE A 97 1.17 5.56 -9.12
CA PHE A 97 1.56 5.71 -7.72
C PHE A 97 2.30 4.48 -7.19
N MET A 98 1.97 3.28 -7.70
CA MET A 98 2.73 2.07 -7.38
C MET A 98 4.13 2.12 -7.98
N GLU A 99 4.29 2.55 -9.24
CA GLU A 99 5.61 2.72 -9.88
C GLU A 99 6.50 3.69 -9.10
N GLN A 100 5.93 4.81 -8.63
CA GLN A 100 6.62 5.81 -7.83
C GLN A 100 7.09 5.25 -6.47
N THR A 101 6.28 4.40 -5.83
CA THR A 101 6.48 4.00 -4.42
C THR A 101 7.14 2.64 -4.25
N VAL A 102 6.97 1.70 -5.20
CA VAL A 102 7.52 0.35 -5.11
C VAL A 102 9.04 0.28 -4.87
N PRO A 103 9.90 1.21 -5.38
CA PRO A 103 11.35 1.15 -5.10
C PRO A 103 11.71 1.32 -3.62
N TYR A 104 10.78 1.84 -2.81
CA TYR A 104 10.95 2.06 -1.37
C TYR A 104 10.14 1.06 -0.52
N ALA A 105 9.45 0.13 -1.15
CA ALA A 105 8.64 -0.86 -0.47
C ALA A 105 9.51 -1.98 0.11
N MET A 106 9.34 -2.26 1.40
CA MET A 106 9.90 -3.46 2.05
C MET A 106 8.89 -4.61 2.05
N TYR A 107 7.61 -4.28 1.90
CA TYR A 107 6.50 -5.22 1.98
C TYR A 107 5.37 -4.78 1.06
N ILE A 108 4.73 -5.75 0.40
CA ILE A 108 3.57 -5.49 -0.46
C ILE A 108 2.35 -6.25 0.07
N ARG A 109 1.23 -5.56 0.11
CA ARG A 109 -0.10 -6.12 0.39
C ARG A 109 -0.90 -6.13 -0.89
N THR A 110 -0.99 -7.30 -1.51
CA THR A 110 -1.85 -7.55 -2.67
C THR A 110 -3.29 -7.68 -2.20
N LYS A 111 -4.11 -6.67 -2.49
CA LYS A 111 -5.54 -6.63 -2.21
C LYS A 111 -6.35 -7.37 -3.26
N PHE A 112 -7.32 -8.15 -2.80
CA PHE A 112 -8.28 -8.84 -3.65
C PHE A 112 -9.69 -8.46 -3.21
N TYR A 113 -10.53 -8.07 -4.16
CA TYR A 113 -11.89 -7.61 -3.92
C TYR A 113 -12.93 -8.52 -4.58
N LYS A 114 -12.62 -9.05 -5.76
CA LYS A 114 -13.49 -9.97 -6.49
C LYS A 114 -12.64 -10.98 -7.25
N ILE A 115 -12.54 -12.20 -6.72
CA ILE A 115 -11.61 -13.26 -7.12
C ILE A 115 -12.31 -14.58 -7.45
N GLU A 116 -13.64 -14.59 -7.42
CA GLU A 116 -14.49 -15.79 -7.55
C GLU A 116 -14.35 -16.48 -8.89
N SER A 117 -14.03 -15.72 -9.94
CA SER A 117 -13.74 -16.25 -11.27
C SER A 117 -12.35 -16.93 -11.35
N GLY A 118 -11.55 -16.87 -10.28
CA GLY A 118 -10.15 -17.28 -10.26
C GLY A 118 -9.19 -16.20 -10.77
N ARG A 119 -9.69 -15.01 -11.11
CA ARG A 119 -8.92 -13.81 -11.46
C ARG A 119 -9.47 -12.62 -10.70
N GLU A 120 -8.61 -11.68 -10.31
CA GLU A 120 -9.07 -10.45 -9.68
C GLU A 120 -9.73 -9.56 -10.73
N GLU A 121 -10.94 -9.08 -10.43
CA GLU A 121 -11.74 -8.31 -11.39
C GLU A 121 -11.70 -6.80 -11.15
N TRP A 122 -11.26 -6.33 -9.98
CA TRP A 122 -11.20 -4.88 -9.69
C TRP A 122 -9.83 -4.26 -9.99
N LEU A 123 -8.76 -5.02 -9.81
CA LEU A 123 -7.39 -4.55 -10.02
C LEU A 123 -6.74 -5.34 -11.16
N ASP A 124 -6.06 -4.63 -12.05
CA ASP A 124 -5.24 -5.19 -13.11
C ASP A 124 -3.94 -5.75 -12.53
N TYR A 125 -4.01 -7.01 -12.12
CA TYR A 125 -2.86 -7.71 -11.55
C TYR A 125 -1.77 -8.03 -12.58
N GLU A 126 -2.08 -8.10 -13.87
CA GLU A 126 -1.03 -8.26 -14.90
C GLU A 126 -0.14 -7.01 -14.90
N ARG A 127 -0.75 -5.81 -14.90
CA ARG A 127 -0.02 -4.55 -14.78
C ARG A 127 0.75 -4.44 -13.46
N ILE A 128 0.11 -4.78 -12.32
CA ILE A 128 0.77 -4.75 -11.01
C ILE A 128 2.01 -5.64 -11.00
N ILE A 129 1.91 -6.88 -11.48
CA ILE A 129 3.06 -7.79 -11.51
C ILE A 129 4.15 -7.28 -12.47
N GLY A 130 3.79 -6.67 -13.59
CA GLY A 130 4.74 -5.96 -14.46
C GLY A 130 5.55 -4.91 -13.72
N ILE A 131 4.89 -4.06 -12.91
CA ILE A 131 5.55 -3.03 -12.08
C ILE A 131 6.54 -3.68 -11.09
N LEU A 132 6.14 -4.76 -10.42
CA LEU A 132 7.00 -5.45 -9.45
C LEU A 132 8.23 -6.09 -10.11
N LYS A 133 8.04 -6.69 -11.30
CA LYS A 133 9.12 -7.33 -12.06
C LYS A 133 10.11 -6.32 -12.63
N ASN A 134 9.62 -5.17 -13.10
CA ASN A 134 10.45 -4.09 -13.64
C ASN A 134 11.51 -3.61 -12.64
N ILE A 135 11.18 -3.55 -11.36
CA ILE A 135 12.12 -3.19 -10.29
C ILE A 135 12.82 -4.40 -9.64
N LYS A 136 12.57 -5.61 -10.15
CA LYS A 136 13.05 -6.88 -9.59
C LYS A 136 12.74 -7.02 -8.10
N TYR A 137 11.52 -6.65 -7.71
CA TYR A 137 11.09 -6.73 -6.31
C TYR A 137 11.30 -8.15 -5.77
N ASN A 138 12.02 -8.25 -4.66
CA ASN A 138 12.39 -9.51 -4.01
C ASN A 138 11.95 -9.58 -2.54
N GLY A 139 11.14 -8.62 -2.10
CA GLY A 139 10.58 -8.59 -0.76
C GLY A 139 9.36 -9.50 -0.60
N CYS A 140 8.78 -9.51 0.58
CA CYS A 140 7.58 -10.32 0.85
C CYS A 140 6.33 -9.69 0.23
N ILE A 141 5.43 -10.55 -0.25
CA ILE A 141 4.09 -10.21 -0.72
C ILE A 141 3.08 -10.94 0.16
N SER A 142 1.99 -10.27 0.51
CA SER A 142 0.90 -10.85 1.30
C SER A 142 -0.45 -10.66 0.63
N ILE A 143 -1.33 -11.63 0.81
CA ILE A 143 -2.67 -11.62 0.25
C ILE A 143 -3.62 -11.04 1.29
N VAL A 144 -4.42 -10.07 0.88
CA VAL A 144 -5.45 -9.44 1.69
C VAL A 144 -6.77 -9.50 0.93
N TYR A 145 -7.71 -10.30 1.41
CA TYR A 145 -9.03 -10.40 0.80
C TYR A 145 -10.02 -9.48 1.49
N GLU A 146 -10.60 -8.56 0.74
CA GLU A 146 -11.61 -7.58 1.17
C GLU A 146 -12.86 -7.65 0.28
N GLY A 147 -13.15 -8.79 -0.33
CA GLY A 147 -14.41 -9.00 -1.05
C GLY A 147 -15.60 -9.26 -0.12
N GLN A 148 -16.76 -9.51 -0.75
CA GLN A 148 -18.03 -9.70 -0.04
C GLN A 148 -18.30 -11.15 0.37
N LYS A 149 -17.64 -12.13 -0.25
CA LYS A 149 -17.89 -13.55 0.07
C LYS A 149 -17.47 -13.93 1.48
N GLU A 150 -18.29 -14.77 2.11
CA GLU A 150 -18.10 -15.25 3.47
C GLU A 150 -17.09 -16.39 3.59
N ASP A 151 -16.87 -17.16 2.51
CA ASP A 151 -15.91 -18.27 2.43
C ASP A 151 -14.46 -17.77 2.28
N ARG A 152 -14.04 -16.89 3.19
CA ARG A 152 -12.75 -16.17 3.16
C ARG A 152 -11.54 -17.06 2.88
N VAL A 153 -11.51 -18.29 3.41
CA VAL A 153 -10.42 -19.25 3.20
C VAL A 153 -10.30 -19.65 1.72
N GLU A 154 -11.44 -19.90 1.07
CA GLU A 154 -11.46 -20.26 -0.35
C GLU A 154 -11.05 -19.08 -1.22
N GLN A 155 -11.50 -17.87 -0.88
CA GLN A 155 -11.12 -16.66 -1.60
C GLN A 155 -9.61 -16.38 -1.50
N ILE A 156 -9.00 -16.61 -0.34
CA ILE A 156 -7.53 -16.54 -0.18
C ILE A 156 -6.83 -17.63 -1.01
N ARG A 157 -7.39 -18.84 -1.10
CA ARG A 157 -6.85 -19.93 -1.93
C ARG A 157 -6.86 -19.57 -3.42
N LEU A 158 -7.96 -19.00 -3.92
CA LEU A 158 -8.08 -18.52 -5.29
C LEU A 158 -7.08 -17.41 -5.58
N ALA A 159 -7.01 -16.39 -4.70
CA ALA A 159 -6.04 -15.30 -4.82
C ALA A 159 -4.59 -15.80 -4.84
N ALA A 160 -4.26 -16.79 -4.00
CA ALA A 160 -2.92 -17.37 -3.96
C ALA A 160 -2.58 -18.12 -5.26
N ASN A 161 -3.53 -18.85 -5.83
CA ASN A 161 -3.33 -19.55 -7.10
C ASN A 161 -3.15 -18.55 -8.25
N TYR A 162 -3.99 -17.52 -8.33
CA TYR A 162 -3.90 -16.49 -9.35
C TYR A 162 -2.57 -15.73 -9.28
N LEU A 163 -2.17 -15.30 -8.08
CA LEU A 163 -0.91 -14.59 -7.89
C LEU A 163 0.31 -15.43 -8.26
N ARG A 164 0.33 -16.72 -7.90
CA ARG A 164 1.41 -17.66 -8.28
C ARG A 164 1.52 -17.80 -9.80
N GLN A 165 0.39 -17.98 -10.49
CA GLN A 165 0.38 -18.09 -11.96
C GLN A 165 0.99 -16.84 -12.63
N LEU A 166 0.65 -15.64 -12.18
CA LEU A 166 1.21 -14.41 -12.73
C LEU A 166 2.71 -14.24 -12.42
N LEU A 167 3.14 -14.67 -11.24
CA LEU A 167 4.54 -14.62 -10.85
C LEU A 167 5.39 -15.63 -11.62
N GLU A 168 4.85 -16.80 -11.98
CA GLU A 168 5.54 -17.86 -12.75
C GLU A 168 5.59 -17.59 -14.26
N ASN A 169 4.54 -16.98 -14.84
CA ASN A 169 4.37 -16.88 -16.30
C ASN A 169 5.00 -15.63 -16.97
N HIS A 170 5.70 -14.78 -16.21
CA HIS A 170 6.38 -13.58 -16.71
C HIS A 170 7.77 -13.43 -16.09
#